data_AF-A0AAV1QK15-F1
#
_entry.id   AF-A0AAV1QK15-F1
#
_cell.length_a   1.000
_cell.length_b   1.000
_cell.length_c   1.000
_cell.angle_alpha   90.00
_cell.angle_beta   90.00
_cell.angle_gamma   90.00
#
_symmetry.space_group_name_H-M   'P 1'
#
loop_
_entity.id
_entity.type
_entity.pdbx_description
1 polymer ?
#
loop_
_entity_poly.entity_id
_entity_poly.type
_entity_poly.pdbx_seq_one_letter_code
_entity_poly.pdbx_strand_id
1 'polypeptide(L)'
;MEIIIIKQILYTFSILLLWTTGLIDGNDVTQTSILWEEQGKEATMSCSHTKGGSYFQMYWYRQLPGETMKLIVFTTTQKHDFGEFSEEKFSATKPDTESGTFTVKKLESQDNGLYFCAVSQHSDTDALDS
;
A
#
# COMPACT_ATOMS: atom_id res chain seq x y z
N MET A 1 -43.41 -23.90 -32.04
CA MET A 1 -43.36 -24.01 -30.56
C MET A 1 -41.92 -24.19 -30.10
N GLU A 2 -41.22 -25.23 -30.57
CA GLU A 2 -39.78 -25.49 -30.35
C GLU A 2 -38.86 -24.25 -30.49
N ILE A 3 -38.96 -23.51 -31.61
CA ILE A 3 -38.08 -22.36 -31.91
C ILE A 3 -38.26 -21.19 -30.92
N ILE A 4 -39.49 -21.00 -30.40
CA ILE A 4 -39.80 -19.91 -29.46
C ILE A 4 -39.19 -20.24 -28.08
N ILE A 5 -39.26 -21.51 -27.67
CA ILE A 5 -38.68 -22.01 -26.42
C ILE A 5 -37.15 -21.84 -26.42
N ILE A 6 -36.48 -22.20 -27.52
CA ILE A 6 -35.02 -22.05 -27.65
C ILE A 6 -34.60 -20.58 -27.56
N LYS A 7 -35.30 -19.66 -28.24
CA LYS A 7 -34.99 -18.22 -28.15
C LYS A 7 -35.19 -17.68 -26.74
N GLN A 8 -36.24 -18.12 -26.05
CA GLN A 8 -36.51 -17.68 -24.69
C GLN A 8 -35.47 -18.21 -23.69
N ILE A 9 -35.02 -19.46 -23.85
CA ILE A 9 -33.94 -20.06 -23.07
C ILE A 9 -32.61 -19.34 -23.32
N LEU A 10 -32.28 -19.02 -24.58
CA LEU A 10 -31.07 -18.27 -24.91
C LEU A 10 -31.11 -16.84 -24.33
N TYR A 11 -32.28 -16.20 -24.35
CA TYR A 11 -32.46 -14.86 -23.81
C TYR A 11 -32.34 -14.82 -22.28
N THR A 12 -32.93 -15.79 -21.58
CA THR A 12 -32.78 -15.90 -20.12
C THR A 12 -31.35 -16.26 -19.71
N PHE A 13 -30.67 -17.12 -20.46
CA PHE A 13 -29.25 -17.44 -20.23
C PHE A 13 -28.34 -16.23 -20.45
N SER A 14 -28.60 -15.45 -21.50
CA SER A 14 -27.86 -14.21 -21.78
C SER A 14 -28.07 -13.14 -20.71
N ILE A 15 -29.28 -13.05 -20.12
CA ILE A 15 -29.55 -12.16 -18.99
C ILE A 15 -28.80 -12.64 -17.75
N LEU A 16 -28.74 -13.94 -17.47
CA LEU A 16 -28.07 -14.48 -16.28
C LEU A 16 -26.56 -14.15 -16.22
N LEU A 17 -25.91 -14.06 -17.39
CA LEU A 17 -24.48 -13.72 -17.51
C LEU A 17 -24.17 -12.23 -17.24
N LEU A 18 -25.17 -11.34 -17.24
CA LEU A 18 -24.99 -9.90 -17.00
C LEU A 18 -25.01 -9.50 -15.51
N TRP A 19 -25.22 -10.45 -14.59
CA TRP A 19 -25.34 -10.19 -13.14
C TRP A 19 -24.21 -10.78 -12.29
N THR A 20 -23.10 -11.19 -12.90
CA THR A 20 -21.91 -11.53 -12.10
C THR A 20 -21.16 -10.24 -11.75
N THR A 21 -21.69 -9.47 -10.81
CA THR A 21 -20.86 -8.54 -10.06
C THR A 21 -19.92 -9.39 -9.22
N GLY A 22 -18.73 -9.69 -9.75
CA GLY A 22 -17.68 -10.35 -8.98
C GLY A 22 -17.39 -9.54 -7.72
N LEU A 23 -17.28 -10.25 -6.59
CA LEU A 23 -16.72 -9.66 -5.38
C LEU A 23 -15.23 -9.42 -5.66
N ILE A 24 -14.86 -8.18 -5.95
CA ILE A 24 -13.47 -7.76 -5.85
C ILE A 24 -13.12 -7.76 -4.37
N ASP A 25 -12.20 -8.65 -3.98
CA ASP A 25 -11.61 -8.62 -2.65
C ASP A 25 -11.02 -7.21 -2.44
N GLY A 26 -11.43 -6.56 -1.35
CA GLY A 26 -11.06 -5.18 -1.06
C GLY A 26 -9.54 -5.08 -0.92
N ASN A 27 -8.97 -3.92 -1.24
CA ASN A 27 -7.57 -3.69 -0.97
C ASN A 27 -7.34 -3.71 0.55
N ASP A 28 -6.73 -4.80 1.04
CA ASP A 28 -6.48 -5.01 2.47
C ASP A 28 -5.51 -4.00 3.10
N VAL A 29 -4.88 -3.14 2.30
CA VAL A 29 -3.94 -2.09 2.74
C VAL A 29 -4.40 -0.74 2.20
N THR A 30 -4.83 0.16 3.06
CA THR A 30 -5.25 1.51 2.71
C THR A 30 -4.13 2.50 3.02
N GLN A 31 -3.83 3.40 2.08
CA GLN A 31 -2.85 4.47 2.30
C GLN A 31 -3.34 5.81 1.77
N THR A 32 -2.68 6.90 2.14
CA THR A 32 -2.87 8.20 1.48
C THR A 32 -2.60 8.07 -0.02
N SER A 33 -3.58 8.45 -0.85
CA SER A 33 -3.52 8.25 -2.31
C SER A 33 -2.65 9.30 -3.01
N ILE A 34 -2.97 10.58 -2.82
CA ILE A 34 -2.25 11.71 -3.41
C ILE A 34 -2.01 12.73 -2.30
N LEU A 35 -0.78 13.23 -2.21
CA LEU A 35 -0.37 14.20 -1.21
C LEU A 35 0.43 15.31 -1.89
N TRP A 36 0.01 16.55 -1.67
CA TRP A 36 0.68 17.76 -2.18
C TRP A 36 0.95 18.67 -0.99
N GLU A 37 2.19 19.14 -0.88
CA GLU A 37 2.63 20.02 0.20
C GLU A 37 3.64 21.05 -0.31
N GLU A 38 3.77 22.15 0.41
CA GLU A 38 4.69 23.23 0.06
C GLU A 38 6.14 22.86 0.36
N GLN A 39 7.08 23.42 -0.41
CA GLN A 39 8.50 23.28 -0.14
C GLN A 39 8.85 23.75 1.28
N GLY A 40 9.69 22.99 1.97
CA GLY A 40 10.11 23.26 3.35
C GLY A 40 9.10 22.81 4.42
N LYS A 41 7.88 22.42 4.04
CA LYS A 41 6.91 21.78 4.95
C LYS A 41 7.21 20.29 5.13
N GLU A 42 6.44 19.64 5.98
CA GLU A 42 6.47 18.19 6.15
C GLU A 42 5.27 17.58 5.44
N ALA A 43 5.49 16.48 4.72
CA ALA A 43 4.43 15.68 4.11
C ALA A 43 4.29 14.39 4.89
N THR A 44 3.09 14.14 5.45
CA THR A 44 2.79 12.90 6.18
C THR A 44 1.76 12.08 5.44
N MET A 45 2.11 10.83 5.13
CA MET A 45 1.19 9.82 4.63
C MET A 45 0.83 8.82 5.72
N SER A 46 -0.41 8.35 5.69
CA SER A 46 -0.92 7.29 6.57
C SER A 46 -1.05 5.97 5.81
N CYS A 47 -0.94 4.87 6.56
CA CYS A 47 -1.18 3.52 6.09
C CYS A 47 -1.95 2.73 7.16
N SER A 48 -2.92 1.93 6.75
CA SER A 48 -3.64 0.99 7.60
C SER A 48 -3.96 -0.31 6.86
N HIS A 49 -4.23 -1.40 7.57
CA HIS A 49 -4.60 -2.67 6.95
C HIS A 49 -5.60 -3.51 7.75
N THR A 50 -6.27 -4.44 7.05
CA THR A 50 -7.26 -5.38 7.61
C THR A 50 -6.77 -6.82 7.65
N LYS A 51 -5.49 -7.08 7.34
CA LYS A 51 -4.90 -8.42 7.26
C LYS A 51 -4.76 -9.19 8.59
N GLY A 52 -5.06 -8.55 9.72
CA GLY A 52 -5.00 -9.14 11.05
C GLY A 52 -3.62 -9.03 11.73
N GLY A 53 -3.60 -9.37 13.02
CA GLY A 53 -2.48 -9.09 13.92
C GLY A 53 -1.15 -9.79 13.62
N SER A 54 -1.15 -10.82 12.75
CA SER A 54 0.09 -11.47 12.32
C SER A 54 0.88 -10.63 11.32
N TYR A 55 0.26 -9.65 10.65
CA TYR A 55 0.92 -8.68 9.77
C TYR A 55 1.46 -7.51 10.59
N PHE A 56 2.36 -7.79 11.54
CA PHE A 56 2.84 -6.80 12.51
C PHE A 56 3.93 -5.86 11.99
N GLN A 57 4.42 -6.11 10.77
CA GLN A 57 5.50 -5.37 10.13
C GLN A 57 4.93 -4.43 9.07
N MET A 58 5.41 -3.19 9.04
CA MET A 58 5.06 -2.21 8.03
C MET A 58 6.33 -1.65 7.38
N TYR A 59 6.29 -1.49 6.08
CA TYR A 59 7.42 -1.09 5.25
C TYR A 59 7.03 0.16 4.49
N TRP A 60 7.90 1.15 4.49
CA TRP A 60 7.72 2.40 3.76
C TRP A 60 8.80 2.53 2.71
N TYR A 61 8.36 2.73 1.48
CA TYR A 61 9.25 2.79 0.35
C TYR A 61 9.05 4.05 -0.46
N ARG A 62 10.06 4.39 -1.26
CA ARG A 62 9.98 5.43 -2.29
C ARG A 62 10.43 4.92 -3.65
N GLN A 63 9.89 5.53 -4.67
CA GLN A 63 10.37 5.46 -6.04
C GLN A 63 10.35 6.86 -6.64
N LEU A 64 11.53 7.44 -6.79
CA LEU A 64 11.72 8.72 -7.47
C LEU A 64 11.75 8.51 -8.99
N PRO A 65 11.44 9.54 -9.81
CA PRO A 65 11.54 9.45 -11.25
C PRO A 65 12.94 8.99 -11.71
N GLY A 66 12.99 7.88 -12.46
CA GLY A 66 14.24 7.31 -12.97
C GLY A 66 15.01 6.43 -11.97
N GLU A 67 14.51 6.26 -10.73
CA GLU A 67 15.10 5.35 -9.75
C GLU A 67 14.31 4.03 -9.64
N THR A 68 14.99 2.99 -9.18
CA THR A 68 14.33 1.80 -8.68
C THR A 68 13.70 2.07 -7.32
N MET A 69 12.75 1.23 -6.98
CA MET A 69 12.12 1.18 -5.68
C MET A 69 13.14 0.98 -4.55
N LYS A 70 13.06 1.77 -3.48
CA LYS A 70 13.96 1.71 -2.31
C LYS A 70 13.17 1.67 -1.00
N LEU A 71 13.53 0.76 -0.10
CA LEU A 71 13.00 0.71 1.27
C LEU A 71 13.60 1.86 2.08
N ILE A 72 12.76 2.72 2.63
CA ILE A 72 13.17 3.85 3.46
C ILE A 72 13.23 3.42 4.92
N VAL A 73 12.17 2.78 5.39
CA VAL A 73 12.07 2.37 6.78
C VAL A 73 11.18 1.14 6.94
N PHE A 74 11.67 0.22 7.73
CA PHE A 74 10.92 -0.91 8.30
C PHE A 74 10.43 -0.54 9.70
N THR A 75 9.17 -0.82 10.02
CA THR A 75 8.60 -0.55 11.34
C THR A 75 7.86 -1.74 11.93
N THR A 76 8.09 -1.94 13.22
CA THR A 76 7.22 -2.69 14.15
C THR A 76 6.76 -1.71 15.23
N THR A 77 5.88 -2.15 16.14
CA THR A 77 5.45 -1.32 17.28
C THR A 77 6.59 -1.00 18.27
N GLN A 78 7.74 -1.68 18.14
CA GLN A 78 8.88 -1.58 19.07
C GLN A 78 10.13 -0.98 18.43
N LYS A 79 10.35 -1.23 17.14
CA LYS A 79 11.57 -0.84 16.41
C LYS A 79 11.22 -0.22 15.07
N HIS A 80 11.90 0.88 14.74
CA HIS A 80 11.98 1.44 13.41
C HIS A 80 13.43 1.31 12.90
N ASP A 81 13.61 0.85 11.66
CA ASP A 81 14.91 0.64 11.03
C ASP A 81 14.95 1.37 9.69
N PHE A 82 15.72 2.45 9.62
CA PHE A 82 15.83 3.29 8.42
C PHE A 82 16.93 2.82 7.46
N GLY A 83 17.69 1.78 7.80
CA GLY A 83 18.85 1.36 7.00
C GLY A 83 19.81 2.53 6.74
N GLU A 84 19.96 2.89 5.46
CA GLU A 84 20.85 3.97 5.00
C GLU A 84 20.19 5.36 5.03
N PHE A 85 18.89 5.45 5.30
CA PHE A 85 18.16 6.71 5.28
C PHE A 85 18.28 7.48 6.60
N SER A 86 18.35 8.81 6.51
CA SER A 86 18.49 9.67 7.68
C SER A 86 17.15 9.93 8.38
N GLU A 87 17.12 9.74 9.70
CA GLU A 87 16.02 10.11 10.59
C GLU A 87 15.79 11.64 10.68
N GLU A 88 16.77 12.44 10.25
CA GLU A 88 16.59 13.90 10.11
C GLU A 88 15.69 14.25 8.93
N LYS A 89 15.68 13.41 7.88
CA LYS A 89 14.87 13.60 6.67
C LYS A 89 13.53 12.86 6.74
N PHE A 90 13.52 11.68 7.37
CA PHE A 90 12.35 10.81 7.41
C PHE A 90 11.97 10.48 8.85
N SER A 91 10.68 10.33 9.12
CA SER A 91 10.20 9.74 10.37
C SER A 91 9.01 8.82 10.11
N ALA A 92 8.84 7.83 10.96
CA ALA A 92 7.69 6.94 10.92
C ALA A 92 7.14 6.69 12.33
N THR A 93 5.86 6.39 12.39
CA THR A 93 5.18 5.93 13.60
C THR A 93 4.40 4.66 13.31
N LYS A 94 4.29 3.79 14.32
CA LYS A 94 3.48 2.58 14.26
C LYS A 94 2.81 2.34 15.61
N PRO A 95 1.72 3.06 15.92
CA PRO A 95 1.11 3.04 17.25
C PRO A 95 0.49 1.68 17.62
N ASP A 96 0.03 0.94 16.61
CA ASP A 96 -0.59 -0.38 16.76
C ASP A 96 -0.18 -1.30 15.60
N THR A 97 -0.73 -2.52 15.58
CA THR A 97 -0.39 -3.50 14.55
C THR A 97 -0.91 -3.07 13.18
N GLU A 98 -2.09 -2.47 13.12
CA GLU A 98 -2.82 -2.26 11.89
C GLU A 98 -2.50 -0.93 11.19
N SER A 99 -1.91 0.04 11.89
CA SER A 99 -1.74 1.41 11.39
C SER A 99 -0.34 1.99 11.61
N GLY A 100 -0.01 2.96 10.77
CA GLY A 100 1.22 3.72 10.88
C GLY A 100 1.20 4.99 10.03
N THR A 101 2.16 5.87 10.29
CA THR A 101 2.40 7.07 9.49
C THR A 101 3.86 7.16 9.09
N PHE A 102 4.10 7.83 7.96
CA PHE A 102 5.42 8.15 7.46
C PHE A 102 5.46 9.60 7.01
N THR A 103 6.52 10.29 7.40
CA THR A 103 6.68 11.72 7.19
C THR A 103 8.01 11.99 6.50
N VAL A 104 7.95 12.75 5.39
CA VAL A 104 9.11 13.38 4.77
C VAL A 104 9.22 14.79 5.32
N LYS A 105 10.32 15.08 6.01
CA LYS A 105 10.58 16.39 6.63
C LYS A 105 11.23 17.33 5.63
N LYS A 106 10.96 18.64 5.78
CA LYS A 106 11.58 19.73 4.99
C LYS A 106 11.59 19.39 3.50
N LEU A 107 10.41 19.34 2.88
CA LEU A 107 10.25 18.93 1.49
C LEU A 107 11.10 19.76 0.53
N GLU A 108 11.69 19.09 -0.45
CA GLU A 108 12.44 19.65 -1.55
C GLU A 108 11.91 19.09 -2.87
N SER A 109 12.23 19.75 -3.99
CA SER A 109 11.75 19.31 -5.31
C SER A 109 12.21 17.90 -5.67
N GLN A 110 13.33 17.44 -5.10
CA GLN A 110 13.89 16.09 -5.28
C GLN A 110 13.10 15.00 -4.54
N ASP A 111 12.25 15.36 -3.58
CA ASP A 111 11.43 14.39 -2.85
C ASP A 111 10.18 13.97 -3.64
N ASN A 112 9.89 14.63 -4.77
CA ASN A 112 8.74 14.30 -5.62
C ASN A 112 8.89 12.89 -6.21
N GLY A 113 7.93 12.03 -5.90
CA GLY A 113 7.92 10.66 -6.39
C GLY A 113 6.76 9.86 -5.81
N LEU A 114 6.80 8.55 -6.05
CA LEU A 114 5.83 7.61 -5.52
C LEU A 114 6.31 7.12 -4.15
N TYR A 115 5.40 7.13 -3.18
CA TYR A 115 5.60 6.56 -1.85
C TYR A 115 4.51 5.55 -1.58
N PHE A 116 4.87 4.41 -1.00
CA PHE A 116 3.93 3.33 -0.75
C PHE A 116 4.27 2.59 0.54
N CYS A 117 3.23 2.08 1.18
CA CYS A 117 3.35 1.17 2.30
C CYS A 117 3.09 -0.28 1.88
N ALA A 118 3.73 -1.20 2.57
CA ALA A 118 3.42 -2.62 2.51
C ALA A 118 3.43 -3.20 3.92
N VAL A 119 2.74 -4.32 4.13
CA VAL A 119 2.70 -5.02 5.41
C VAL A 119 3.00 -6.51 5.24
N SER A 120 3.68 -7.10 6.21
CA SER A 120 4.11 -8.51 6.14
C SER A 120 4.02 -9.19 7.50
N GLN A 121 3.90 -10.52 7.46
CA GLN A 121 4.03 -11.39 8.62
C GLN A 121 5.50 -11.76 8.91
N HIS A 122 6.33 -11.76 7.87
CA HIS A 122 7.72 -12.22 7.91
C HIS A 122 8.68 -11.08 7.51
N SER A 123 9.89 -11.12 8.08
CA SER A 123 10.98 -10.23 7.68
C SER A 123 11.92 -11.01 6.77
N ASP A 124 12.22 -10.48 5.58
CA ASP A 124 13.24 -11.01 4.67
C ASP A 124 14.61 -10.30 4.84
N THR A 125 14.81 -9.57 5.95
CA THR A 125 16.04 -8.79 6.17
C THR A 125 17.30 -9.65 6.38
N ASP A 126 17.18 -10.96 6.55
CA ASP A 126 18.31 -11.87 6.83
C ASP A 126 18.89 -12.53 5.56
N ALA A 127 18.37 -12.23 4.37
CA ALA A 127 18.70 -12.96 3.13
C ALA A 127 19.73 -12.27 2.20
N LEU A 128 20.34 -11.15 2.61
CA LEU A 128 21.36 -10.46 1.77
C LEU A 128 22.81 -10.70 2.22
N ASP A 129 23.04 -11.52 3.23
CA ASP A 129 24.38 -11.88 3.74
C ASP A 129 24.81 -13.34 3.45
N SER A 130 24.31 -13.97 2.39
CA SER A 130 24.80 -15.29 1.93
C SER A 130 25.47 -15.25 0.56
#